data_AF-A0A949YU47-F1
#
_entry.id   AF-A0A949YU47-F1
#
_cell.length_a   1.000
_cell.length_b   1.000
_cell.length_c   1.000
_cell.angle_alpha   90.00
_cell.angle_beta   90.00
_cell.angle_gamma   90.00
#
_symmetry.space_group_name_H-M   'P 1'
#
loop_
_entity.id
_entity.type
_entity.pdbx_description
1 polymer ?
#
loop_
_entity_poly.entity_id
_entity_poly.type
_entity_poly.pdbx_seq_one_letter_code
_entity_poly.pdbx_strand_id
1 'polypeptide(L)'
;MRMILPPIAHRRVIDRELSGFFHTHRKPMFNRAISRLCRFYNVRRPRISWFEYLDWGKTAGKTYHDGRIHLVHPENWKRGRVYNTERMWVQMIYHEMAHYLFWTDAESKADLFMRRMVSRLKPAPRPRRGIASARRPAARGHLAARPRRQRARGLAKNRATKRARRARSA
;
A
#
# COMPACT_ATOMS: atom_id res chain seq x y z
N MET A 1 -4.43 -12.78 -1.02
CA MET A 1 -3.58 -12.98 -2.22
C MET A 1 -2.71 -11.74 -2.38
N ARG A 2 -1.41 -11.87 -2.68
CA ARG A 2 -0.57 -10.69 -2.97
C ARG A 2 -0.54 -10.51 -4.48
N MET A 3 -1.15 -9.43 -4.98
CA MET A 3 -1.08 -9.11 -6.41
C MET A 3 0.34 -8.66 -6.73
N ILE A 4 0.94 -9.23 -7.78
CA ILE A 4 2.21 -8.75 -8.31
C ILE A 4 1.96 -7.35 -8.87
N LEU A 5 2.75 -6.36 -8.46
CA LEU A 5 2.63 -5.01 -8.98
C LEU A 5 3.63 -4.80 -10.13
N PRO A 6 3.30 -3.96 -11.14
CA PRO A 6 4.28 -3.59 -12.14
C PRO A 6 5.50 -2.89 -11.50
N PRO A 7 6.69 -3.03 -12.10
CA PRO A 7 7.86 -2.25 -11.71
C PRO A 7 7.56 -0.75 -11.58
N ILE A 8 8.26 -0.06 -10.68
CA ILE A 8 8.03 1.36 -10.40
C ILE A 8 8.09 2.21 -11.68
N ALA A 9 9.04 1.92 -12.58
CA ALA A 9 9.15 2.61 -13.86
C ALA A 9 7.87 2.50 -14.71
N HIS A 10 7.28 1.30 -14.83
CA HIS A 10 6.02 1.10 -15.53
C HIS A 10 4.87 1.83 -14.84
N ARG A 11 4.80 1.78 -13.51
CA ARG A 11 3.77 2.50 -12.75
C ARG A 11 3.84 4.00 -12.97
N ARG A 12 5.03 4.60 -12.96
CA ARG A 12 5.22 6.04 -13.24
C ARG A 12 4.72 6.44 -14.63
N VAL A 13 4.94 5.60 -15.65
CA VAL A 13 4.44 5.86 -17.01
C VAL A 13 2.92 5.80 -17.06
N ILE A 14 2.33 4.78 -16.44
CA ILE A 14 0.85 4.64 -16.36
C ILE A 14 0.25 5.83 -15.63
N ASP A 15 0.82 6.22 -14.48
CA ASP A 15 0.37 7.35 -13.67
C ASP A 15 0.40 8.65 -14.47
N ARG A 16 1.51 8.93 -15.17
CA ARG A 16 1.65 10.11 -16.05
C ARG A 16 0.60 10.14 -17.17
N GLU A 17 0.29 9.00 -17.78
CA GLU A 17 -0.72 8.91 -18.83
C GLU A 17 -2.13 9.16 -18.27
N LEU A 18 -2.44 8.66 -17.07
CA LEU A 18 -3.70 8.91 -16.38
C LEU A 18 -3.83 10.37 -15.94
N SER A 19 -2.78 10.95 -15.37
CA SER A 19 -2.69 12.38 -15.04
C SER A 19 -2.87 13.26 -16.27
N GLY A 20 -2.17 12.94 -17.36
CA GLY A 20 -2.31 13.68 -18.61
C GLY A 20 -3.72 13.58 -19.20
N PHE A 21 -4.37 12.41 -19.12
CA PHE A 21 -5.79 12.30 -19.46
C PHE A 21 -6.67 13.12 -18.54
N PHE A 22 -6.41 13.14 -17.23
CA PHE A 22 -7.17 13.93 -16.27
C PHE A 22 -7.15 15.42 -16.61
N HIS A 23 -6.02 15.96 -17.09
CA HIS A 23 -5.94 17.38 -17.46
C HIS A 23 -6.42 17.69 -18.88
N THR A 24 -6.09 16.83 -19.85
CA THR A 24 -6.29 17.14 -21.28
C THR A 24 -7.48 16.44 -21.92
N HIS A 25 -8.09 15.48 -21.21
CA HIS A 25 -9.19 14.62 -21.67
C HIS A 25 -8.90 13.86 -22.98
N ARG A 26 -7.62 13.76 -23.36
CA ARG A 26 -7.17 13.04 -24.55
C ARG A 26 -7.31 11.53 -24.35
N LYS A 27 -8.42 10.95 -24.83
CA LYS A 27 -8.71 9.50 -24.78
C LYS A 27 -7.53 8.57 -25.11
N PRO A 28 -6.62 8.90 -26.07
CA PRO A 28 -5.45 8.06 -26.32
C PRO A 28 -4.55 7.83 -25.11
N MET A 29 -4.41 8.82 -24.22
CA MET A 29 -3.57 8.70 -23.01
C MET A 29 -4.15 7.63 -22.06
N PHE A 30 -5.45 7.74 -21.79
CA PHE A 30 -6.17 6.74 -21.00
C PHE A 30 -6.07 5.34 -21.60
N ASN A 31 -6.28 5.23 -22.92
CA ASN A 31 -6.19 3.95 -23.62
C ASN A 31 -4.79 3.32 -23.51
N ARG A 32 -3.71 4.11 -23.59
CA ARG A 32 -2.35 3.63 -23.38
C ARG A 32 -2.12 3.16 -21.93
N ALA A 33 -2.58 3.93 -20.95
CA ALA A 33 -2.48 3.56 -19.54
C ALA A 33 -3.14 2.20 -19.25
N ILE A 34 -4.40 2.02 -19.66
CA ILE A 34 -5.14 0.76 -19.46
C ILE A 34 -4.49 -0.39 -20.25
N SER A 35 -4.06 -0.14 -21.49
CA SER A 35 -3.38 -1.20 -22.28
C SER A 35 -2.10 -1.69 -21.62
N ARG A 36 -1.29 -0.77 -21.06
CA ARG A 36 -0.06 -1.13 -20.35
C ARG A 36 -0.34 -1.98 -19.11
N LEU A 37 -1.37 -1.63 -18.34
CA LEU A 37 -1.82 -2.44 -17.20
C LEU A 37 -2.25 -3.84 -17.65
N CYS A 38 -3.17 -3.92 -18.60
CA CYS A 38 -3.68 -5.20 -19.10
C CYS A 38 -2.57 -6.09 -19.67
N ARG A 39 -1.62 -5.52 -20.41
CA ARG A 39 -0.48 -6.24 -20.96
C ARG A 39 0.44 -6.81 -19.88
N PHE A 40 0.70 -6.05 -18.81
CA PHE A 40 1.52 -6.53 -17.69
C PHE A 40 0.89 -7.75 -17.00
N TYR A 41 -0.43 -7.74 -16.84
CA TYR A 41 -1.16 -8.84 -16.19
C TYR A 41 -1.59 -9.95 -17.16
N ASN A 42 -1.29 -9.83 -18.45
CA ASN A 42 -1.74 -10.73 -19.50
C ASN A 42 -3.28 -10.96 -19.50
N VAL A 43 -4.04 -9.88 -19.31
CA VAL A 43 -5.51 -9.93 -19.34
C VAL A 43 -6.06 -9.17 -20.54
N ARG A 44 -7.27 -9.54 -20.98
CA ARG A 44 -8.02 -8.76 -21.99
C ARG A 44 -8.30 -7.36 -21.44
N ARG A 45 -8.43 -6.38 -22.34
CA ARG A 45 -8.84 -5.02 -21.97
C ARG A 45 -10.31 -5.00 -21.49
N PRO A 46 -10.62 -4.30 -20.37
CA PRO A 46 -11.98 -4.12 -19.92
C PRO A 46 -12.78 -3.23 -20.86
N ARG A 47 -14.12 -3.34 -20.78
CA ARG A 47 -15.05 -2.43 -21.47
C ARG A 47 -15.33 -1.23 -20.59
N ILE A 48 -14.86 -0.05 -20.99
CA ILE A 48 -14.98 1.17 -20.19
C ILE A 48 -16.19 1.98 -20.65
N SER A 49 -17.06 2.33 -19.71
CA SER A 49 -18.20 3.22 -19.92
C SER A 49 -18.07 4.46 -19.03
N TRP A 50 -18.28 5.64 -19.60
CA TRP A 50 -18.17 6.92 -18.91
C TRP A 50 -19.55 7.39 -18.43
N PHE A 51 -19.65 7.80 -17.17
CA PHE A 51 -20.88 8.30 -16.57
C PHE A 51 -20.72 9.72 -16.07
N GLU A 52 -21.81 10.49 -16.14
CA GLU A 52 -21.85 11.89 -15.73
C GLU A 52 -21.93 12.04 -14.22
N TYR A 53 -22.86 11.31 -13.62
CA TYR A 53 -23.04 11.20 -12.19
C TYR A 53 -23.28 9.73 -11.87
N LEU A 54 -22.49 9.18 -10.95
CA LEU A 54 -22.87 7.92 -10.32
C LEU A 54 -23.85 8.28 -9.21
N ASP A 55 -25.14 8.31 -9.53
CA ASP A 55 -26.24 8.43 -8.55
C ASP A 55 -26.30 7.23 -7.59
N TRP A 56 -25.31 6.33 -7.62
CA TRP A 56 -25.19 5.18 -6.75
C TRP A 56 -24.58 5.53 -5.40
N GLY A 57 -25.09 6.58 -4.75
CA GLY A 57 -25.03 6.89 -3.33
C GLY A 57 -23.67 6.98 -2.61
N LYS A 58 -22.60 6.31 -3.06
CA LYS A 58 -21.32 6.06 -2.37
C LYS A 58 -20.15 5.62 -3.28
N THR A 59 -20.35 5.27 -4.55
CA THR A 59 -19.28 4.70 -5.38
C THR A 59 -18.83 5.63 -6.52
N ALA A 60 -17.52 5.89 -6.59
CA ALA A 60 -16.85 6.71 -7.59
C ALA A 60 -16.51 5.97 -8.90
N GLY A 61 -16.67 4.65 -8.90
CA GLY A 61 -16.52 3.73 -10.03
C GLY A 61 -17.24 2.43 -9.72
N LYS A 62 -17.42 1.56 -10.73
CA LYS A 62 -17.93 0.21 -10.51
C LYS A 62 -17.43 -0.75 -11.57
N THR A 63 -16.83 -1.84 -11.10
CA THR A 63 -16.44 -2.97 -11.94
C THR A 63 -17.45 -4.10 -11.84
N TYR A 64 -17.83 -4.64 -12.99
CA TYR A 64 -18.78 -5.74 -13.11
C TYR A 64 -18.07 -7.07 -13.37
N HIS A 65 -18.74 -8.15 -13.01
CA HIS A 65 -18.27 -9.53 -13.24
C HIS A 65 -18.08 -9.85 -14.73
N ASP A 66 -18.80 -9.17 -15.63
CA ASP A 66 -18.71 -9.35 -17.09
C ASP A 66 -17.55 -8.57 -17.74
N GLY A 67 -16.69 -7.95 -16.93
CA GLY A 67 -15.53 -7.18 -17.37
C GLY A 67 -15.83 -5.77 -17.86
N ARG A 68 -17.05 -5.26 -17.62
CA ARG A 68 -17.34 -3.82 -17.75
C ARG A 68 -16.83 -3.05 -16.55
N ILE A 69 -16.36 -1.82 -16.78
CA ILE A 69 -16.02 -0.86 -15.73
C ILE A 69 -16.71 0.46 -16.04
N HIS A 70 -17.51 0.94 -15.10
CA HIS A 70 -18.14 2.24 -15.14
C HIS A 70 -17.28 3.23 -14.37
N LEU A 71 -16.93 4.34 -15.01
CA LEU A 71 -16.03 5.36 -14.46
C LEU A 71 -16.64 6.75 -14.62
N VAL A 72 -16.35 7.63 -13.66
CA VAL A 72 -16.66 9.06 -13.79
C VAL A 72 -15.59 9.73 -14.65
N HIS A 73 -16.02 10.50 -15.65
CA HIS A 73 -15.11 11.26 -16.50
C HIS A 73 -14.39 12.37 -15.69
N PRO A 74 -13.09 12.67 -15.95
CA PRO A 74 -12.37 13.73 -15.24
C PRO A 74 -13.08 15.08 -15.20
N GLU A 75 -13.80 15.45 -16.25
CA GLU A 75 -14.59 16.69 -16.31
C GLU A 75 -15.64 16.77 -15.21
N ASN A 76 -16.38 15.67 -15.01
CA ASN A 76 -17.43 15.60 -14.01
C ASN A 76 -16.84 15.39 -12.61
N TRP A 77 -15.75 14.65 -12.52
CA TRP A 77 -15.00 14.49 -11.28
C TRP A 77 -14.59 15.83 -10.66
N LYS A 78 -14.02 16.73 -11.46
CA LYS A 78 -13.58 18.06 -11.01
C LYS A 78 -14.71 18.92 -10.44
N ARG A 79 -15.97 18.63 -10.81
CA ARG A 79 -17.17 19.31 -10.32
C ARG A 79 -17.72 18.72 -9.01
N GLY A 80 -17.13 17.64 -8.51
CA GLY A 80 -17.53 17.01 -7.25
C GLY A 80 -17.25 17.88 -6.03
N ARG A 81 -18.07 17.75 -4.99
CA ARG A 81 -17.87 18.47 -3.71
C ARG A 81 -16.85 17.80 -2.79
N VAL A 82 -16.89 16.47 -2.70
CA VAL A 82 -16.03 15.66 -1.80
C VAL A 82 -14.88 15.00 -2.57
N TYR A 83 -15.16 14.55 -3.79
CA TYR A 83 -14.21 13.83 -4.64
C TYR A 83 -13.95 14.64 -5.91
N ASN A 84 -12.86 15.42 -5.91
CA ASN A 84 -12.55 16.33 -7.03
C ASN A 84 -11.06 16.41 -7.39
N THR A 85 -10.20 15.77 -6.62
CA THR A 85 -8.75 15.83 -6.87
C THR A 85 -8.33 14.77 -7.88
N GLU A 86 -7.32 15.10 -8.68
CA GLU A 86 -6.67 14.17 -9.61
C GLU A 86 -6.22 12.89 -8.91
N ARG A 87 -5.56 13.04 -7.75
CA ARG A 87 -4.99 11.89 -7.05
C ARG A 87 -6.05 10.87 -6.66
N MET A 88 -7.21 11.35 -6.18
CA MET A 88 -8.32 10.48 -5.83
C MET A 88 -8.95 9.84 -7.08
N TRP A 89 -9.03 10.56 -8.19
CA TRP A 89 -9.51 10.00 -9.46
C TRP A 89 -8.59 8.87 -9.93
N VAL A 90 -7.28 9.08 -9.97
CA VAL A 90 -6.29 8.07 -10.35
C VAL A 90 -6.34 6.86 -9.40
N GLN A 91 -6.48 7.09 -8.09
CA GLN A 91 -6.67 6.01 -7.11
C GLN A 91 -7.94 5.20 -7.39
N MET A 92 -9.05 5.85 -7.72
CA MET A 92 -10.29 5.18 -8.11
C MET A 92 -10.09 4.32 -9.36
N ILE A 93 -9.38 4.81 -10.38
CA ILE A 93 -9.04 4.00 -11.56
C ILE A 93 -8.27 2.74 -11.16
N TYR A 94 -7.26 2.86 -10.30
CA TYR A 94 -6.50 1.70 -9.84
C TYR A 94 -7.37 0.75 -9.00
N HIS A 95 -8.27 1.27 -8.19
CA HIS A 95 -9.22 0.47 -7.39
C HIS A 95 -10.11 -0.38 -8.29
N GLU A 96 -10.74 0.23 -9.30
CA GLU A 96 -11.59 -0.49 -10.25
C GLU A 96 -10.78 -1.48 -11.11
N MET A 97 -9.59 -1.09 -11.56
CA MET A 97 -8.70 -2.03 -12.27
C MET A 97 -8.28 -3.21 -11.39
N ALA A 98 -8.06 -3.01 -10.10
CA ALA A 98 -7.77 -4.11 -9.19
C ALA A 98 -8.97 -5.05 -9.06
N HIS A 99 -10.20 -4.53 -8.96
CA HIS A 99 -11.41 -5.34 -9.01
C HIS A 99 -11.49 -6.14 -10.31
N TYR A 100 -11.24 -5.52 -11.46
CA TYR A 100 -11.25 -6.20 -12.74
C TYR A 100 -10.25 -7.36 -12.78
N LEU A 101 -9.01 -7.12 -12.33
CA LEU A 101 -7.97 -8.15 -12.24
C LEU A 101 -8.33 -9.28 -11.26
N PHE A 102 -9.07 -8.97 -10.20
CA PHE A 102 -9.59 -9.99 -9.30
C PHE A 102 -10.66 -10.85 -9.97
N TRP A 103 -11.49 -10.29 -10.85
CA TRP A 103 -12.52 -11.05 -11.57
C TRP A 103 -11.99 -11.83 -12.78
N THR A 104 -11.00 -11.31 -13.51
CA THR A 104 -10.53 -11.91 -14.78
C THR A 104 -9.84 -13.28 -14.65
N ASP A 105 -9.46 -13.66 -13.44
CA ASP A 105 -8.81 -14.95 -13.17
C ASP A 105 -9.51 -15.59 -11.95
N ALA A 106 -10.79 -15.90 -12.11
CA ALA A 106 -11.59 -16.52 -11.05
C ALA A 106 -11.20 -17.99 -10.86
N GLU A 107 -10.94 -18.72 -11.95
CA GLU A 107 -10.65 -20.15 -11.92
C GLU A 107 -9.36 -20.45 -11.16
N SER A 108 -8.21 -19.89 -11.56
CA SER A 108 -6.93 -20.14 -10.88
C SER A 108 -6.97 -19.71 -9.40
N LYS A 109 -7.78 -18.70 -9.07
CA LYS A 109 -8.02 -18.25 -7.69
C LYS A 109 -8.85 -19.25 -6.90
N ALA A 110 -9.93 -19.77 -7.47
CA ALA A 110 -10.77 -20.81 -6.87
C ALA A 110 -9.95 -22.08 -6.62
N ASP A 111 -9.12 -22.44 -7.58
CA ASP A 111 -8.21 -23.58 -7.52
C ASP A 111 -7.16 -23.44 -6.41
N LEU A 112 -6.52 -22.26 -6.32
CA LEU A 112 -5.57 -21.96 -5.24
C LEU A 112 -6.27 -21.91 -3.88
N PHE A 113 -7.50 -21.38 -3.83
CA PHE A 113 -8.32 -21.36 -2.63
C PHE A 113 -8.64 -22.79 -2.15
N MET A 114 -9.14 -23.65 -3.03
CA MET A 114 -9.41 -25.06 -2.75
C MET A 114 -8.15 -25.77 -2.23
N ARG A 115 -7.02 -25.65 -2.94
CA ARG A 115 -5.75 -26.28 -2.52
C ARG A 115 -5.33 -25.86 -1.11
N ARG A 116 -5.51 -24.58 -0.76
CA ARG A 116 -5.16 -24.05 0.57
C ARG A 116 -6.14 -24.48 1.65
N MET A 117 -7.43 -24.55 1.33
CA MET A 117 -8.46 -25.04 2.24
C MET A 117 -8.22 -26.50 2.62
N VAL A 118 -7.78 -27.34 1.67
CA VAL A 118 -7.51 -28.76 1.92
C VAL A 118 -6.13 -29.00 2.57
N SER A 119 -5.09 -28.32 2.10
CA SER A 119 -3.70 -28.64 2.49
C SER A 119 -3.35 -28.30 3.94
N ARG A 120 -4.14 -27.44 4.62
CA ARG A 120 -3.89 -27.02 6.01
C ARG A 120 -4.80 -27.69 7.05
N LEU A 121 -5.54 -28.73 6.68
CA LEU A 121 -6.39 -29.49 7.61
C LEU A 121 -5.65 -30.57 8.40
N LYS A 122 -4.34 -30.76 8.16
CA LYS A 122 -3.54 -31.71 8.94
C LYS A 122 -3.50 -31.23 10.41
N PRO A 123 -3.87 -32.08 11.39
CA PRO A 123 -3.76 -31.73 12.80
C PRO A 123 -2.33 -31.29 13.10
N ALA A 124 -2.17 -30.23 13.89
CA ALA A 124 -0.87 -29.89 14.43
C ALA A 124 -0.26 -31.15 15.09
N PRO A 125 0.99 -31.52 14.80
CA PRO A 125 1.62 -32.63 15.49
C PRO A 125 1.53 -32.34 16.99
N ARG A 126 0.87 -33.23 17.74
CA ARG A 126 0.80 -33.14 19.20
C ARG A 126 2.23 -32.93 19.70
N PRO A 127 2.50 -31.92 20.55
CA PRO A 127 3.82 -31.79 21.15
C PRO A 127 4.08 -33.12 21.88
N ARG A 128 5.07 -33.88 21.42
CA ARG A 128 5.58 -35.02 22.17
C ARG A 128 6.01 -34.44 23.52
N ARG A 129 5.28 -34.75 24.59
CA ARG A 129 5.72 -34.51 25.97
C ARG A 129 7.04 -35.26 26.12
N GLY A 130 8.15 -34.58 25.87
CA GLY A 130 9.46 -35.05 26.24
C GLY A 130 9.46 -35.23 27.75
N ILE A 131 9.80 -36.44 28.19
CA ILE A 131 10.06 -36.76 29.58
C ILE A 131 11.12 -35.77 30.08
N ALA A 132 10.73 -34.93 31.04
CA ALA A 132 11.62 -33.94 31.64
C ALA A 132 12.73 -34.68 32.40
N SER A 133 13.92 -34.78 31.80
CA SER A 133 15.13 -35.17 32.53
C SER A 133 15.61 -33.94 33.31
N ALA A 134 15.35 -33.94 34.61
CA ALA A 134 15.85 -32.94 35.54
C ALA A 134 17.38 -32.99 35.59
N ARG A 135 18.06 -31.94 35.09
CA ARG A 135 19.46 -31.67 35.41
C ARG A 135 19.55 -30.49 36.38
N ARG A 136 19.96 -30.80 37.62
CA ARG A 136 20.28 -29.86 38.71
C ARG A 136 21.42 -28.91 38.30
N PRO A 137 21.46 -27.66 38.78
CA PRO A 137 22.65 -26.83 38.67
C PRO A 137 23.63 -27.17 39.81
N ALA A 138 24.88 -27.46 39.46
CA ALA A 138 25.97 -27.54 40.43
C ALA A 138 26.54 -26.14 40.67
N ALA A 139 26.59 -25.74 41.94
CA ALA A 139 27.19 -24.49 42.39
C ALA A 139 28.66 -24.70 42.81
N ARG A 140 29.41 -23.58 42.74
CA ARG A 140 30.60 -23.16 43.51
C ARG A 140 31.98 -23.25 42.86
N GLY A 141 32.62 -22.08 42.85
CA GLY A 141 34.06 -21.83 42.78
C GLY A 141 34.35 -20.33 42.82
N HIS A 142 34.69 -19.79 44.00
CA HIS A 142 34.91 -18.37 44.31
C HIS A 142 36.33 -17.87 44.00
N LEU A 143 36.48 -16.52 44.07
CA LEU A 143 37.68 -15.67 44.35
C LEU A 143 38.20 -14.89 43.12
N ALA A 144 38.48 -13.58 43.14
CA ALA A 144 38.50 -12.59 44.21
C ALA A 144 38.55 -11.13 43.64
N ALA A 145 38.31 -10.18 44.55
CA ALA A 145 38.94 -8.85 44.64
C ALA A 145 38.49 -7.70 43.72
N ARG A 146 37.64 -6.86 44.30
CA ARG A 146 37.52 -5.41 44.03
C ARG A 146 38.70 -4.67 44.70
N PRO A 147 39.10 -3.48 44.21
CA PRO A 147 38.70 -2.29 44.96
C PRO A 147 38.23 -1.12 44.08
N ARG A 148 37.68 -0.13 44.78
CA ARG A 148 36.88 1.01 44.35
C ARG A 148 37.60 2.29 44.78
N ARG A 149 37.70 3.32 43.92
CA ARG A 149 37.77 4.77 44.26
C ARG A 149 37.87 5.54 42.93
N GLN A 150 36.89 6.33 42.49
CA GLN A 150 36.33 7.61 42.98
C GLN A 150 37.00 8.87 42.39
N ARG A 151 36.10 9.77 41.97
CA ARG A 151 36.22 11.22 41.69
C ARG A 151 36.78 11.60 40.31
N ALA A 152 36.14 12.37 39.44
CA ALA A 152 35.17 13.49 39.45
C ALA A 152 35.84 14.78 38.97
N ARG A 153 35.08 15.50 38.12
CA ARG A 153 35.13 16.94 37.75
C ARG A 153 35.85 17.33 36.46
N GLY A 154 35.13 18.20 35.72
CA GLY A 154 35.54 18.91 34.51
C GLY A 154 34.31 19.21 33.66
N LEU A 155 33.28 19.91 34.16
CA LEU A 155 33.10 21.36 33.98
C LEU A 155 33.25 21.84 32.53
N ALA A 156 32.13 22.05 31.85
CA ALA A 156 32.01 23.12 30.86
C ALA A 156 30.58 23.69 30.95
N LYS A 157 30.40 24.61 31.89
CA LYS A 157 29.44 25.70 31.76
C LYS A 157 29.93 26.58 30.61
N ASN A 158 29.05 26.98 29.70
CA ASN A 158 29.04 28.39 29.32
C ASN A 158 27.61 28.86 29.05
N ARG A 159 27.19 29.73 29.96
CA ARG A 159 25.98 30.54 29.94
C ARG A 159 26.12 31.63 28.89
N ALA A 160 25.00 31.91 28.22
CA ALA A 160 24.38 33.22 28.01
C ALA A 160 25.27 34.49 28.05
N THR A 161 25.23 35.25 26.96
CA THR A 161 25.08 36.73 26.84
C THR A 161 25.26 37.04 25.33
N LYS A 162 24.52 37.86 24.59
CA LYS A 162 23.70 39.08 24.78
C LYS A 162 22.56 38.99 23.74
N ARG A 163 21.26 39.18 24.00
CA ARG A 163 20.51 40.40 24.38
C ARG A 163 20.78 41.64 23.50
N ALA A 164 19.72 42.03 22.79
CA ALA A 164 19.27 43.39 22.46
C ALA A 164 19.85 44.16 21.26
N ARG A 165 18.98 44.32 20.25
CA ARG A 165 18.42 45.59 19.73
C ARG A 165 17.22 45.20 18.83
N ARG A 166 15.92 45.46 19.13
CA ARG A 166 15.20 46.76 19.28
C ARG A 166 15.76 47.80 18.30
N ALA A 167 15.01 48.46 17.40
CA ALA A 167 13.57 48.58 17.21
C ALA A 167 13.33 49.39 15.91
N ARG A 168 12.11 49.25 15.34
CA ARG A 168 11.23 50.29 14.77
C ARG A 168 11.59 51.04 13.46
N SER A 169 10.48 51.27 12.74
CA SER A 169 10.11 52.43 11.89
C SER A 169 10.32 52.26 10.39
N ALA A 170 9.24 51.91 9.67
CA ALA A 170 8.38 52.85 8.96
C ALA A 170 7.05 52.17 8.64
#